data_AF-A0A935LAA8-F1
#
_entry.id   AF-A0A935LAA8-F1
#
_cell.length_a   1.000
_cell.length_b   1.000
_cell.length_c   1.000
_cell.angle_alpha   90.00
_cell.angle_beta   90.00
_cell.angle_gamma   90.00
#
_symmetry.space_group_name_H-M   'P 1'
#
loop_
_entity.id
_entity.type
_entity.pdbx_description
1 polymer ?
#
loop_
_entity_poly.entity_id
_entity_poly.type
_entity_poly.pdbx_seq_one_letter_code
_entity_poly.pdbx_strand_id
1 'polypeptide(L)'
;MMPIQKIDPYQPCPCGSGRKYKFCCRAKEVAVSQESPRSLIRKSTEYPVSQCVIGKGWQENGLATIFVVRQLPNQKYIFGSYLVDVLCLGLKDTFCNANMPASAVQSMLARANMEFEMIEYEDARSLILGGIEYARNLGFEPNPDWKDSQYVIESARPFVPKYAFGRNGQPFYIQGPHDNVSQIMSKLSKFKSDFMIVKEPHHE
;
A
#
# COMPACT_ATOMS: atom_id res chain seq x y z
N MET A 1 -6.74 -7.81 23.29
CA MET A 1 -7.90 -6.93 23.03
C MET A 1 -7.88 -5.82 24.07
N MET A 2 -7.65 -4.57 23.67
CA MET A 2 -7.87 -3.46 24.59
C MET A 2 -9.37 -3.35 24.89
N PRO A 3 -9.81 -3.28 26.15
CA PRO A 3 -11.22 -3.21 26.49
C PRO A 3 -11.83 -1.94 25.89
N ILE A 4 -13.00 -2.07 25.27
CA ILE A 4 -13.84 -0.93 24.88
C ILE A 4 -14.26 -0.27 26.20
N GLN A 5 -13.51 0.72 26.66
CA GLN A 5 -13.93 1.50 27.81
C GLN A 5 -15.27 2.15 27.45
N LYS A 6 -16.32 1.82 28.20
CA LYS A 6 -17.60 2.52 28.11
C LYS A 6 -17.38 3.94 28.63
N ILE A 7 -17.06 4.85 27.72
CA ILE A 7 -16.89 6.28 28.04
C ILE A 7 -18.29 6.89 28.19
N ASP A 8 -18.56 7.53 29.34
CA ASP A 8 -19.77 8.32 29.54
C ASP A 8 -19.83 9.45 28.47
N PRO A 9 -20.88 9.51 27.63
CA PRO A 9 -21.02 10.50 26.56
C PRO A 9 -20.90 11.96 27.02
N TYR A 10 -21.21 12.27 28.27
CA TYR A 10 -21.24 13.65 28.76
C TYR A 10 -19.98 14.07 29.53
N GLN A 11 -19.04 13.16 29.77
CA GLN A 11 -17.73 13.47 30.32
C GLN A 11 -16.82 14.16 29.27
N PRO A 12 -15.80 14.92 29.71
CA PRO A 12 -14.77 15.44 28.81
C PRO A 12 -14.16 14.35 27.93
N CYS A 13 -13.97 14.66 26.65
CA CYS A 13 -13.46 13.70 25.69
C CYS A 13 -11.98 13.37 25.98
N PRO A 14 -11.60 12.08 26.00
CA PRO A 14 -10.22 11.67 26.32
C PRO A 14 -9.19 12.11 25.28
N CYS A 15 -9.61 12.58 24.10
CA CYS A 15 -8.71 13.11 23.07
C CYS A 15 -8.17 14.52 23.39
N GLY A 16 -8.50 15.10 24.55
CA GLY A 16 -7.99 16.42 24.96
C GLY A 16 -8.62 17.61 24.26
N SER A 17 -9.73 17.45 23.54
CA SER A 17 -10.36 18.54 22.77
C SER A 17 -11.08 19.59 23.62
N GLY A 18 -11.22 19.37 24.93
CA GLY A 18 -12.04 20.18 25.82
C GLY A 18 -13.56 20.04 25.61
N ARG A 19 -14.01 19.27 24.61
CA ARG A 19 -15.44 19.01 24.35
C ARG A 19 -15.92 17.74 25.07
N LYS A 20 -17.23 17.61 25.30
CA LYS A 20 -17.82 16.35 25.80
C LYS A 20 -17.67 15.24 24.76
N TYR A 21 -17.45 13.99 25.20
CA TYR A 21 -17.22 12.83 24.32
C TYR A 21 -18.28 12.67 23.22
N LYS A 22 -19.57 12.84 23.57
CA LYS A 22 -20.72 12.80 22.64
C LYS A 22 -20.57 13.73 21.43
N PHE A 23 -20.03 14.93 21.65
CA PHE A 23 -19.88 15.97 20.63
C PHE A 23 -18.46 16.03 20.05
N CYS A 24 -17.62 15.03 20.34
CA CYS A 24 -16.25 14.94 19.90
C CYS A 24 -15.98 13.59 19.21
N CYS A 25 -15.24 12.67 19.86
CA CYS A 25 -14.85 11.40 19.22
C CYS A 25 -16.05 10.54 18.85
N ARG A 26 -17.10 10.49 19.69
CA ARG A 26 -18.32 9.73 19.37
C ARG A 26 -19.01 10.23 18.09
N ALA A 27 -19.05 11.54 17.87
CA ALA A 27 -19.61 12.10 16.63
C ALA A 27 -18.77 11.70 15.40
N LYS A 28 -17.44 11.71 15.53
CA LYS A 28 -16.53 11.23 14.47
C LYS A 28 -16.73 9.74 14.19
N GLU A 29 -16.85 8.91 15.23
CA GLU A 29 -17.12 7.47 15.13
C GLU A 29 -18.44 7.17 14.38
N VAL A 30 -19.51 7.91 14.70
CA VAL A 30 -20.81 7.77 14.03
C VAL A 30 -20.70 8.20 12.57
N ALA A 31 -20.06 9.34 12.29
CA ALA A 31 -19.89 9.83 10.92
C ALA A 31 -19.15 8.81 10.04
N VAL A 32 -18.01 8.28 10.48
CA VAL A 32 -17.27 7.28 9.68
C VAL A 32 -18.00 5.95 9.53
N SER A 33 -18.91 5.62 10.46
CA SER A 33 -19.69 4.38 10.39
C SER A 33 -20.84 4.45 9.37
N GLN A 34 -21.25 5.66 8.98
CA GLN A 34 -22.26 5.91 7.95
C GLN A 34 -21.66 6.12 6.54
N GLU A 35 -20.34 6.28 6.45
CA GLU A 35 -19.63 6.49 5.19
C GLU A 35 -19.39 5.17 4.44
N SER A 36 -19.42 5.24 3.11
CA SER A 36 -19.04 4.10 2.27
C SER A 36 -17.52 3.87 2.31
N PRO A 37 -17.04 2.62 2.10
CA PRO A 37 -15.60 2.35 2.04
C PRO A 37 -14.85 3.22 1.02
N ARG A 38 -15.43 3.46 -0.17
CA ARG A 38 -14.83 4.33 -1.19
C ARG A 38 -14.68 5.78 -0.73
N SER A 39 -15.68 6.32 -0.02
CA SER A 39 -15.62 7.67 0.55
C SER A 39 -14.50 7.76 1.58
N LEU A 40 -14.40 6.78 2.49
CA LEU A 40 -13.34 6.70 3.50
C LEU A 40 -11.94 6.60 2.87
N ILE A 41 -11.78 5.81 1.80
CA ILE A 41 -10.51 5.71 1.06
C ILE A 41 -10.09 7.07 0.48
N ARG A 42 -11.02 7.82 -0.13
CA ARG A 42 -10.73 9.15 -0.68
C ARG A 42 -10.34 10.18 0.39
N LYS A 43 -10.86 10.01 1.61
CA LYS A 43 -10.56 10.85 2.79
C LYS A 43 -9.47 10.25 3.68
N SER A 44 -8.74 9.24 3.21
CA SER A 44 -7.71 8.52 3.98
C SER A 44 -6.73 9.44 4.72
N THR A 45 -6.39 10.57 4.11
CA THR A 45 -5.40 11.56 4.61
C THR A 45 -5.86 12.25 5.89
N GLU A 46 -7.16 12.24 6.20
CA GLU A 46 -7.73 12.76 7.45
C GLU A 46 -7.44 11.84 8.65
N TYR A 47 -6.99 10.62 8.40
CA TYR A 47 -6.81 9.58 9.41
C TYR A 47 -5.33 9.23 9.58
N PRO A 48 -4.83 9.08 10.83
CA PRO A 48 -3.42 8.80 11.08
C PRO A 48 -3.01 7.42 10.55
N VAL A 49 -1.75 7.33 10.10
CA VAL A 49 -1.11 6.05 9.80
C VAL A 49 -0.91 5.30 11.12
N SER A 50 -1.45 4.08 11.19
CA SER A 50 -1.32 3.19 12.34
C SER A 50 -0.06 2.34 12.24
N GLN A 51 0.21 1.78 11.06
CA GLN A 51 1.40 0.96 10.80
C GLN A 51 1.65 0.86 9.30
N CYS A 52 2.91 0.65 8.94
CA CYS A 52 3.32 0.23 7.61
C CYS A 52 4.26 -0.97 7.76
N VAL A 53 4.09 -1.96 6.89
CA VAL A 53 4.96 -3.14 6.86
C VAL A 53 5.38 -3.46 5.44
N ILE A 54 6.53 -4.09 5.30
CA ILE A 54 7.09 -4.55 4.04
C ILE A 54 7.50 -6.01 4.15
N GLY A 55 7.28 -6.80 3.10
CA GLY A 55 7.72 -8.19 3.03
C GLY A 55 9.25 -8.27 3.09
N LYS A 56 9.78 -9.13 3.95
CA LYS A 56 11.24 -9.31 4.09
C LYS A 56 11.86 -9.86 2.79
N GLY A 57 13.13 -9.53 2.57
CA GLY A 57 13.89 -10.02 1.42
C GLY A 57 13.55 -9.30 0.10
N TRP A 58 12.86 -8.16 0.17
CA TRP A 58 12.41 -7.43 -1.02
C TRP A 58 13.57 -6.83 -1.80
N GLN A 59 14.66 -6.45 -1.13
CA GLN A 59 15.87 -5.90 -1.77
C GLN A 59 16.55 -6.95 -2.65
N GLU A 60 16.62 -8.19 -2.18
CA GLU A 60 17.26 -9.31 -2.88
C GLU A 60 16.37 -9.85 -4.01
N ASN A 61 15.08 -10.03 -3.71
CA ASN A 61 14.11 -10.62 -4.65
C ASN A 61 13.59 -9.61 -5.68
N GLY A 62 13.75 -8.31 -5.43
CA GLY A 62 13.28 -7.25 -6.32
C GLY A 62 11.77 -7.00 -6.29
N LEU A 63 11.05 -7.62 -5.36
CA LEU A 63 9.60 -7.49 -5.19
C LEU A 63 9.27 -7.04 -3.76
N ALA A 64 8.80 -5.81 -3.63
CA ALA A 64 8.37 -5.23 -2.36
C ALA A 64 6.85 -5.33 -2.21
N THR A 65 6.39 -6.20 -1.31
CA THR A 65 4.99 -6.22 -0.87
C THR A 65 4.84 -5.30 0.34
N ILE A 66 4.14 -4.19 0.17
CA ILE A 66 4.01 -3.14 1.18
C ILE A 66 2.55 -3.02 1.59
N PHE A 67 2.28 -2.99 2.90
CA PHE A 67 0.97 -2.67 3.44
C PHE A 67 1.00 -1.37 4.22
N VAL A 68 0.01 -0.52 3.99
CA VAL A 68 -0.20 0.75 4.69
C VAL A 68 -1.55 0.71 5.37
N VAL A 69 -1.57 0.94 6.68
CA VAL A 69 -2.77 0.88 7.51
C VAL A 69 -3.01 2.22 8.18
N ARG A 70 -4.22 2.77 8.05
CA ARG A 70 -4.66 3.98 8.74
C ARG A 70 -5.81 3.67 9.69
N GLN A 71 -5.84 4.34 10.85
CA GLN A 71 -6.85 4.08 11.89
C GLN A 71 -8.03 5.04 11.80
N LEU A 72 -9.23 4.49 11.68
CA LEU A 72 -10.48 5.24 11.74
C LEU A 72 -10.89 5.51 13.20
N PRO A 73 -11.66 6.59 13.47
CA PRO A 73 -12.17 6.90 14.81
C PRO A 73 -12.95 5.75 15.47
N ASN A 74 -13.64 4.92 14.69
CA ASN A 74 -14.44 3.79 15.16
C ASN A 74 -13.63 2.50 15.43
N GLN A 75 -12.31 2.62 15.63
CA GLN A 75 -11.39 1.50 15.91
C GLN A 75 -11.31 0.44 14.80
N LYS A 76 -11.71 0.82 13.59
CA LYS A 76 -11.52 0.07 12.35
C LYS A 76 -10.44 0.73 11.51
N TYR A 77 -10.14 0.14 10.36
CA TYR A 77 -8.97 0.51 9.57
C TYR A 77 -9.28 0.76 8.11
N ILE A 78 -8.48 1.63 7.50
CA ILE A 78 -8.24 1.66 6.07
C ILE A 78 -6.96 0.89 5.80
N PHE A 79 -6.98 0.03 4.79
CA PHE A 79 -5.89 -0.83 4.40
C PHE A 79 -5.57 -0.61 2.92
N GLY A 80 -4.29 -0.43 2.59
CA GLY A 80 -3.77 -0.44 1.23
C GLY A 80 -2.65 -1.46 1.10
N SER A 81 -2.65 -2.21 0.00
CA SER A 81 -1.60 -3.15 -0.38
C SER A 81 -0.99 -2.77 -1.71
N TYR A 82 0.33 -2.91 -1.82
CA TYR A 82 1.12 -2.53 -2.97
C TYR A 82 2.19 -3.58 -3.23
N LEU A 83 2.20 -4.17 -4.42
CA LEU A 83 3.28 -5.03 -4.90
C LEU A 83 4.11 -4.23 -5.91
N VAL A 84 5.31 -3.84 -5.50
CA VAL A 84 6.23 -3.03 -6.30
C VAL A 84 7.37 -3.89 -6.79
N ASP A 85 7.51 -4.01 -8.11
CA ASP A 85 8.72 -4.50 -8.77
C ASP A 85 9.74 -3.36 -8.82
N VAL A 86 10.76 -3.47 -7.98
CA VAL A 86 11.80 -2.44 -7.86
C VAL A 86 12.88 -2.55 -8.93
N LEU A 87 12.84 -3.61 -9.76
CA LEU A 87 13.84 -3.87 -10.81
C LEU A 87 13.38 -3.43 -12.19
N CYS A 88 12.07 -3.37 -12.44
CA CYS A 88 11.56 -3.05 -13.77
C CYS A 88 10.16 -2.44 -13.77
N LEU A 89 9.14 -3.22 -13.42
CA LEU A 89 7.75 -2.92 -13.80
C LEU A 89 7.03 -1.92 -12.87
N GLY A 90 7.62 -1.54 -11.74
CA GLY A 90 7.00 -0.63 -10.78
C GLY A 90 5.80 -1.28 -10.07
N LEU A 91 4.73 -0.53 -9.84
CA LEU A 91 3.55 -1.05 -9.11
C LEU A 91 2.76 -2.07 -9.96
N LYS A 92 3.04 -3.36 -9.75
CA LYS A 92 2.43 -4.49 -10.48
C LYS A 92 1.01 -4.80 -10.01
N ASP A 93 0.76 -4.71 -8.71
CA ASP A 93 -0.54 -5.01 -8.13
C ASP A 93 -0.84 -4.11 -6.92
N THR A 94 -2.11 -3.79 -6.73
CA THR A 94 -2.56 -2.99 -5.60
C THR A 94 -4.03 -3.19 -5.33
N PHE A 95 -4.40 -3.15 -4.05
CA PHE A 95 -5.81 -3.06 -3.65
C PHE A 95 -5.95 -2.24 -2.38
N CYS A 96 -7.14 -1.73 -2.14
CA CYS A 96 -7.45 -1.05 -0.89
C CYS A 96 -8.87 -1.36 -0.42
N ASN A 97 -9.09 -1.26 0.89
CA ASN A 97 -10.39 -1.39 1.50
C ASN A 97 -10.45 -0.56 2.79
N ALA A 98 -11.66 -0.25 3.27
CA ALA A 98 -11.87 0.59 4.44
C ALA A 98 -12.95 0.04 5.36
N ASN A 99 -13.02 0.62 6.57
CA ASN A 99 -13.93 0.20 7.63
C ASN A 99 -13.71 -1.28 8.04
N MET A 100 -12.47 -1.74 7.95
CA MET A 100 -12.08 -3.12 8.26
C MET A 100 -11.89 -3.31 9.76
N PRO A 101 -12.46 -4.35 10.39
CA PRO A 101 -12.10 -4.71 11.76
C PRO A 101 -10.63 -5.17 11.82
N ALA A 102 -10.02 -5.09 13.02
CA ALA A 102 -8.64 -5.54 13.23
C ALA A 102 -8.39 -6.97 12.73
N SER A 103 -9.34 -7.90 12.97
CA SER A 103 -9.24 -9.29 12.51
C SER A 103 -9.11 -9.41 11.00
N ALA A 104 -9.82 -8.58 10.22
CA ALA A 104 -9.72 -8.60 8.77
C ALA A 104 -8.35 -8.10 8.28
N VAL A 105 -7.78 -7.08 8.93
CA VAL A 105 -6.41 -6.62 8.64
C VAL A 105 -5.39 -7.72 8.96
N GLN A 106 -5.53 -8.41 10.10
CA GLN A 106 -4.68 -9.54 10.47
C GLN A 106 -4.81 -10.71 9.48
N SER A 107 -6.01 -10.98 8.99
CA SER A 107 -6.21 -11.98 7.93
C SER A 107 -5.51 -11.60 6.62
N MET A 108 -5.46 -10.31 6.25
CA MET A 108 -4.70 -9.88 5.06
C MET A 108 -3.20 -10.14 5.22
N LEU A 109 -2.63 -9.83 6.39
CA LEU A 109 -1.24 -10.11 6.72
C LEU A 109 -0.93 -11.61 6.64
N ALA A 110 -1.75 -12.45 7.27
CA ALA A 110 -1.55 -13.90 7.27
C ALA A 110 -1.66 -14.52 5.87
N ARG A 111 -2.57 -14.03 5.02
CA ARG A 111 -2.79 -14.55 3.66
C ARG A 111 -1.65 -14.27 2.70
N ALA A 112 -0.81 -13.26 2.97
CA ALA A 112 0.34 -12.96 2.14
C ALA A 112 1.43 -14.05 2.21
N ASN A 113 1.35 -14.96 3.19
CA ASN A 113 2.24 -16.11 3.36
C ASN A 113 3.74 -15.74 3.26
N MET A 114 4.11 -14.61 3.88
CA MET A 114 5.46 -14.09 3.94
C MET A 114 5.72 -13.44 5.30
N GLU A 115 6.98 -13.32 5.67
CA GLU A 115 7.37 -12.53 6.84
C GLU A 115 7.39 -11.04 6.51
N PHE A 116 6.93 -10.24 7.45
CA PHE A 116 6.93 -8.79 7.35
C PHE A 116 7.87 -8.16 8.37
N GLU A 117 8.39 -6.99 8.03
CA GLU A 117 9.05 -6.07 8.95
C GLU A 117 8.40 -4.69 8.90
N MET A 118 8.60 -3.90 9.95
CA MET A 118 8.11 -2.52 10.00
C MET A 118 8.89 -1.65 9.03
N ILE A 119 8.19 -0.74 8.37
CA ILE A 119 8.80 0.29 7.53
C ILE A 119 8.18 1.65 7.88
N GLU A 120 8.99 2.70 7.84
CA GLU A 120 8.49 4.06 8.06
C GLU A 120 7.55 4.49 6.93
N TYR A 121 6.58 5.32 7.25
CA TYR A 121 5.55 5.71 6.29
C TYR A 121 6.14 6.41 5.05
N GLU A 122 7.08 7.35 5.24
CA GLU A 122 7.72 8.06 4.12
C GLU A 122 8.61 7.14 3.28
N ASP A 123 9.16 6.08 3.88
CA ASP A 123 9.97 5.07 3.18
C ASP A 123 9.09 4.18 2.29
N ALA A 124 7.96 3.71 2.83
CA ALA A 124 6.94 3.00 2.06
C ALA A 124 6.43 3.86 0.89
N ARG A 125 6.13 5.14 1.13
CA ARG A 125 5.74 6.08 0.05
C ARG A 125 6.83 6.22 -1.00
N SER A 126 8.09 6.39 -0.58
CA SER A 126 9.20 6.54 -1.52
C SER A 126 9.40 5.30 -2.39
N LEU A 127 9.21 4.09 -1.85
CA LEU A 127 9.29 2.85 -2.64
C LEU A 127 8.17 2.78 -3.67
N ILE A 128 6.93 3.03 -3.25
CA ILE A 128 5.75 2.92 -4.12
C ILE A 128 5.80 3.98 -5.21
N LEU A 129 5.93 5.26 -4.84
CA LEU A 129 5.90 6.37 -5.80
C LEU A 129 7.15 6.37 -6.68
N GLY A 130 8.33 6.10 -6.12
CA GLY A 130 9.57 5.98 -6.88
C GLY A 130 9.52 4.83 -7.90
N GLY A 131 8.93 3.68 -7.53
CA GLY A 131 8.78 2.55 -8.44
C GLY A 131 7.83 2.86 -9.60
N ILE A 132 6.75 3.61 -9.33
CA ILE A 132 5.84 4.11 -10.38
C ILE A 132 6.56 5.08 -11.32
N GLU A 133 7.29 6.06 -10.79
CA GLU A 133 8.05 7.02 -11.60
C GLU A 133 9.11 6.34 -12.46
N TYR A 134 9.85 5.39 -11.88
CA TYR A 134 10.84 4.59 -12.60
C TYR A 134 10.21 3.83 -13.77
N ALA A 135 9.13 3.08 -13.51
CA ALA A 135 8.47 2.27 -14.52
C ALA A 135 7.82 3.11 -15.63
N ARG A 136 7.31 4.30 -15.32
CA ARG A 136 6.81 5.25 -16.33
C ARG A 136 7.88 5.71 -17.30
N ASN A 137 9.11 5.92 -16.85
CA ASN A 137 10.23 6.25 -17.73
C ASN A 137 10.58 5.11 -18.70
N LEU A 138 10.14 3.89 -18.40
CA LEU A 138 10.25 2.71 -19.28
C LEU A 138 8.99 2.47 -20.13
N GLY A 139 7.97 3.32 -19.99
CA GLY A 139 6.70 3.22 -20.70
C GLY A 139 5.69 2.26 -20.04
N PHE A 140 5.85 1.91 -18.77
CA PHE A 140 4.86 1.16 -18.00
C PHE A 140 3.98 2.08 -17.16
N GLU A 141 2.69 1.75 -17.06
CA GLU A 141 1.77 2.42 -16.14
C GLU A 141 1.51 1.50 -14.93
N PRO A 142 1.22 2.06 -13.75
CA PRO A 142 0.87 1.26 -12.59
C PRO A 142 -0.42 0.47 -12.83
N ASN A 143 -0.61 -0.59 -12.04
CA ASN A 143 -1.85 -1.35 -12.03
C ASN A 143 -3.09 -0.42 -12.00
N PRO A 144 -4.15 -0.67 -12.80
CA PRO A 144 -5.33 0.21 -12.87
C PRO A 144 -6.03 0.49 -11.54
N ASP A 145 -5.94 -0.41 -10.55
CA ASP A 145 -6.52 -0.21 -9.21
C ASP A 145 -5.77 0.85 -8.39
N TRP A 146 -4.62 1.31 -8.88
CA TRP A 146 -3.93 2.51 -8.40
C TRP A 146 -4.84 3.74 -8.37
N LYS A 147 -5.82 3.83 -9.28
CA LYS A 147 -6.81 4.93 -9.29
C LYS A 147 -7.49 5.13 -7.93
N ASP A 148 -7.66 4.05 -7.16
CA ASP A 148 -8.28 4.03 -5.84
C ASP A 148 -7.25 3.91 -4.71
N SER A 149 -6.23 3.06 -4.84
CA SER A 149 -5.27 2.86 -3.75
C SER A 149 -4.35 4.06 -3.50
N GLN A 150 -4.12 4.90 -4.52
CA GLN A 150 -3.27 6.09 -4.41
C GLN A 150 -3.65 7.06 -3.29
N TYR A 151 -4.94 7.12 -2.93
CA TYR A 151 -5.40 8.00 -1.86
C TYR A 151 -4.83 7.55 -0.51
N VAL A 152 -4.70 6.24 -0.24
CA VAL A 152 -4.22 5.73 1.04
C VAL A 152 -2.80 6.21 1.36
N ILE A 153 -1.99 6.47 0.32
CA ILE A 153 -0.62 6.95 0.46
C ILE A 153 -0.40 8.41 0.02
N GLU A 154 -1.46 9.22 -0.03
CA GLU A 154 -1.42 10.66 -0.37
C GLU A 154 -0.53 10.96 -1.59
N SER A 155 -0.72 10.22 -2.68
CA SER A 155 0.13 10.28 -3.89
C SER A 155 0.36 11.69 -4.45
N ALA A 156 -0.58 12.62 -4.23
CA ALA A 156 -0.47 14.01 -4.68
C ALA A 156 0.51 14.86 -3.85
N ARG A 157 0.88 14.44 -2.63
CA ARG A 157 1.88 15.13 -1.81
C ARG A 157 3.28 14.76 -2.32
N PRO A 158 4.18 15.73 -2.58
CA PRO A 158 5.57 15.47 -2.93
C PRO A 158 6.24 14.53 -1.94
N PHE A 159 7.13 13.67 -2.45
CA PHE A 159 7.92 12.76 -1.65
C PHE A 159 9.41 12.95 -1.93
N VAL A 160 10.25 12.50 -1.01
CA VAL A 160 11.71 12.51 -1.18
C VAL A 160 12.12 11.12 -1.68
N PRO A 161 12.73 10.99 -2.87
CA PRO A 161 13.24 9.71 -3.35
C PRO A 161 14.37 9.20 -2.44
N LYS A 162 14.23 7.97 -1.93
CA LYS A 162 15.20 7.32 -1.04
C LYS A 162 15.81 6.04 -1.58
N TYR A 163 15.24 5.48 -2.65
CA TYR A 163 15.61 4.17 -3.16
C TYR A 163 16.01 4.26 -4.63
N ALA A 164 16.97 3.42 -5.02
CA ALA A 164 17.32 3.19 -6.41
C ALA A 164 16.47 2.04 -6.98
N PHE A 165 16.17 2.14 -8.27
CA PHE A 165 15.37 1.16 -9.00
C PHE A 165 16.17 0.61 -10.19
N GLY A 166 15.83 -0.59 -10.62
CA GLY A 166 16.62 -1.35 -11.58
C GLY A 166 17.80 -2.09 -10.94
N ARG A 167 18.60 -2.72 -11.79
CA ARG A 167 19.85 -3.38 -11.41
C ARG A 167 20.99 -2.74 -12.19
N ASN A 168 22.01 -2.24 -11.50
CA ASN A 168 23.16 -1.56 -12.12
C ASN A 168 22.74 -0.38 -13.04
N GLY A 169 21.70 0.35 -12.65
CA GLY A 169 21.16 1.50 -13.40
C GLY A 169 20.36 1.12 -14.65
N GLN A 170 20.00 -0.15 -14.83
CA GLN A 170 19.26 -0.65 -15.99
C GLN A 170 18.02 -1.44 -15.55
N PRO A 171 16.96 -1.52 -16.37
CA PRO A 171 15.83 -2.40 -16.10
C PRO A 171 16.29 -3.86 -16.06
N PHE A 172 15.85 -4.58 -15.04
CA PHE A 172 16.07 -6.02 -14.90
C PHE A 172 14.73 -6.74 -14.75
N TYR A 173 14.23 -7.30 -15.84
CA TYR A 173 12.91 -7.90 -15.87
C TYR A 173 12.96 -9.38 -15.46
N ILE A 174 12.24 -9.74 -14.40
CA ILE A 174 12.01 -11.14 -14.01
C ILE A 174 10.57 -11.49 -14.36
N GLN A 175 10.38 -12.51 -15.19
CA GLN A 175 9.05 -12.94 -15.60
C GLN A 175 8.24 -13.42 -14.39
N GLY A 176 7.13 -12.73 -14.13
CA GLY A 176 6.08 -13.18 -13.23
C GLY A 176 5.06 -14.08 -13.93
N PRO A 177 4.30 -14.89 -13.17
CA PRO A 177 3.32 -15.84 -13.71
C PRO A 177 2.13 -15.20 -14.44
N HIS A 178 1.91 -13.90 -14.26
CA HIS A 178 0.78 -13.16 -14.85
C HIS A 178 1.24 -12.10 -15.87
N ASP A 179 2.52 -12.10 -16.23
CA ASP A 179 3.10 -11.06 -17.07
C ASP A 179 2.81 -11.34 -18.56
N ASN A 180 2.40 -10.29 -19.30
CA ASN A 180 2.39 -10.32 -20.76
C ASN A 180 3.81 -10.08 -21.29
N VAL A 181 4.60 -11.15 -21.35
CA VAL A 181 6.02 -11.12 -21.72
C VAL A 181 6.24 -10.40 -23.05
N SER A 182 5.46 -10.71 -24.08
CA SER A 182 5.62 -10.10 -25.41
C SER A 182 5.46 -8.58 -25.37
N GLN A 183 4.45 -8.08 -24.65
CA GLN A 183 4.22 -6.64 -24.53
C GLN A 183 5.32 -5.95 -23.71
N ILE A 184 5.77 -6.58 -22.63
CA ILE A 184 6.85 -6.07 -21.78
C ILE A 184 8.15 -5.98 -22.57
N MET A 185 8.55 -7.06 -23.24
CA MET A 185 9.77 -7.11 -24.04
C MET A 185 9.74 -6.11 -25.20
N SER A 186 8.57 -5.88 -25.82
CA SER A 186 8.41 -4.84 -26.84
C SER A 186 8.75 -3.44 -26.30
N LYS A 187 8.30 -3.10 -25.08
CA LYS A 187 8.66 -1.83 -24.43
C LYS A 187 10.14 -1.76 -24.07
N LEU A 188 10.68 -2.84 -23.49
CA LEU A 188 12.08 -2.92 -23.05
C LEU A 188 13.08 -2.92 -24.20
N SER A 189 12.69 -3.29 -25.43
CA SER A 189 13.56 -3.28 -26.62
C SER A 189 14.20 -1.91 -26.92
N LYS A 190 13.67 -0.82 -26.35
CA LYS A 190 14.17 0.55 -26.49
C LYS A 190 15.27 0.90 -25.48
N PHE A 191 15.53 0.04 -24.52
CA PHE A 191 16.43 0.28 -23.40
C PHE A 191 17.52 -0.79 -23.37
N LYS A 192 18.67 -0.43 -22.78
CA LYS A 192 19.63 -1.45 -22.36
C LYS A 192 19.06 -2.13 -21.11
N SER A 193 18.64 -3.38 -21.24
CA SER A 193 17.98 -4.14 -20.18
C SER A 193 18.40 -5.60 -20.18
N ASP A 194 18.41 -6.21 -19.00
CA ASP A 194 18.58 -7.65 -18.82
C ASP A 194 17.24 -8.29 -18.41
N PHE A 195 17.08 -9.59 -18.64
CA PHE A 195 15.86 -10.31 -18.29
C PHE A 195 16.11 -11.76 -17.88
N MET A 196 15.23 -12.28 -17.04
CA MET A 196 15.14 -13.68 -16.65
C MET A 196 13.74 -14.19 -16.98
N ILE A 197 13.66 -15.06 -17.99
CA ILE A 197 12.43 -15.73 -18.43
C ILE A 197 12.46 -17.14 -17.85
N VAL A 198 11.42 -17.51 -17.12
CA VAL A 198 11.30 -18.85 -16.55
C VAL A 198 10.80 -19.76 -17.68
N LYS A 199 11.61 -20.75 -18.07
CA LYS A 199 11.11 -21.82 -18.94
C LYS A 199 10.11 -22.63 -18.13
N GLU A 200 8.84 -22.65 -18.54
CA GLU A 200 7.89 -23.61 -17.98
C GLU A 200 8.47 -25.02 -18.15
N PRO A 201 8.41 -25.89 -17.12
CA PRO A 201 8.73 -27.29 -17.34
C PRO A 201 7.76 -27.82 -18.40
N HIS A 202 8.29 -28.32 -19.51
CA HIS A 202 7.50 -29.09 -20.44
C HIS A 202 6.89 -30.25 -19.65
N HIS A 203 5.57 -30.22 -19.45
CA HIS A 203 4.84 -31.43 -19.12
C HIS A 203 4.88 -32.30 -20.37
N GLU A 204 5.86 -33.20 -20.44
CA GLU A 204 5.81 -34.40 -21.31
C GLU A 204 4.70 -35.35 -20.85
#